data_AF-A0A072THP4-F1
#
_entry.id   AF-A0A072THP4-F1
#
_cell.length_a   1.000
_cell.length_b   1.000
_cell.length_c   1.000
_cell.angle_alpha   90.00
_cell.angle_beta   90.00
_cell.angle_gamma   90.00
#
_symmetry.space_group_name_H-M   'P 1'
#
loop_
_entity.id
_entity.type
_entity.pdbx_description
1 polymer ?
#
loop_
_entity_poly.entity_id
_entity_poly.type
_entity_poly.pdbx_seq_one_letter_code
_entity_poly.pdbx_strand_id
1 'polypeptide(L)'
;MSTGDSLDMTPQDESSITTNDATVKDMEGSVVAYVADLLKVPAIFVKVVTDFIDGDKQTVEEFRQNLTGVTSALDLVVEQLIGNM
;
A
#
# COMPACT_ATOMS: atom_id res chain seq x y z
N MET A 1 6.30 -10.50 5.18
CA MET A 1 5.15 -10.01 5.96
C MET A 1 5.71 -9.10 7.03
N SER A 2 5.52 -7.79 6.90
CA SER A 2 5.90 -6.81 7.90
C SER A 2 4.63 -6.40 8.64
N THR A 3 4.61 -6.58 9.96
CA THR A 3 3.51 -6.14 10.84
C THR A 3 3.86 -4.83 11.55
N GLY A 4 4.88 -4.11 11.05
CA GLY A 4 5.40 -2.88 11.66
C GLY A 4 4.63 -1.65 11.21
N ASP A 5 4.69 -0.61 12.05
CA ASP A 5 4.26 0.76 11.74
C ASP A 5 4.56 1.11 10.27
N SER A 6 3.56 1.55 9.49
CA SER A 6 3.75 1.88 8.07
C SER A 6 4.86 2.91 7.90
N LEU A 7 5.03 3.77 8.91
CA LEU A 7 5.88 4.94 8.89
C LEU A 7 7.35 4.62 9.18
N ASP A 8 7.62 3.45 9.77
CA ASP A 8 8.97 2.97 10.00
C ASP A 8 9.35 1.89 8.97
N MET A 9 10.64 1.85 8.66
CA MET A 9 11.27 0.76 7.91
C MET A 9 12.43 0.22 8.73
N THR A 10 12.30 -1.02 9.19
CA THR A 10 13.41 -1.72 9.82
C THR A 10 14.37 -2.27 8.76
N PRO A 11 15.65 -2.53 9.07
CA PRO A 11 16.56 -3.20 8.14
C PRO A 11 16.04 -4.56 7.63
N GLN A 12 15.22 -5.24 8.44
CA GLN A 12 14.55 -6.48 8.06
C GLN A 12 13.47 -6.24 6.99
N ASP A 13 12.74 -5.13 7.08
CA ASP A 13 11.76 -4.72 6.08
C ASP A 13 12.46 -4.39 4.76
N GLU A 14 13.55 -3.62 4.80
CA GLU A 14 14.35 -3.26 3.62
C GLU A 14 14.92 -4.50 2.90
N SER A 15 15.50 -5.44 3.66
CA SER A 15 15.98 -6.71 3.14
C SER A 15 14.85 -7.53 2.50
N SER A 16 13.68 -7.56 3.15
CA SER A 16 12.51 -8.26 2.62
C SER A 16 12.00 -7.61 1.33
N ILE A 17 11.92 -6.28 1.26
CA ILE A 17 11.50 -5.54 0.08
C ILE A 17 12.43 -5.86 -1.09
N THR A 18 13.74 -5.74 -0.88
CA THR A 18 14.75 -5.97 -1.92
C THR A 18 14.76 -7.42 -2.40
N THR A 19 14.71 -8.39 -1.47
CA THR A 19 14.77 -9.82 -1.81
C THR A 19 13.54 -10.28 -2.58
N ASN A 20 12.38 -9.70 -2.31
CA ASN A 20 11.12 -10.06 -2.97
C ASN A 20 10.80 -9.18 -4.19
N ASP A 21 11.71 -8.28 -4.59
CA ASP A 21 11.49 -7.29 -5.66
C ASP A 21 10.16 -6.52 -5.45
N ALA A 22 9.89 -6.15 -4.20
CA ALA A 22 8.63 -5.55 -3.82
C ALA A 22 8.58 -4.07 -4.24
N THR A 23 7.58 -3.71 -5.05
CA THR A 23 7.39 -2.32 -5.50
C THR A 23 6.60 -1.46 -4.50
N VAL A 24 5.80 -2.09 -3.63
CA VAL A 24 4.87 -1.39 -2.74
C VAL A 24 4.84 -2.06 -1.37
N LYS A 25 4.93 -1.26 -0.30
CA LYS A 25 4.70 -1.69 1.10
C LYS A 25 3.25 -1.42 1.50
N ASP A 26 2.63 -2.37 2.17
CA ASP A 26 1.27 -2.29 2.68
C ASP A 26 1.15 -3.02 4.03
N MET A 27 0.22 -2.60 4.89
CA MET A 27 0.07 -3.15 6.24
C MET A 27 -1.00 -4.26 6.35
N GLU A 28 -2.10 -4.17 5.60
CA GLU A 28 -3.25 -5.07 5.76
C GLU A 28 -3.53 -5.94 4.53
N GLY A 29 -3.16 -5.47 3.33
CA GLY A 29 -3.56 -6.05 2.05
C GLY A 29 -3.14 -7.50 1.88
N SER A 30 -1.97 -7.90 2.37
CA SER A 30 -1.50 -9.29 2.27
C SER A 30 -2.39 -10.26 3.06
N VAL A 31 -2.89 -9.84 4.23
CA VAL A 31 -3.77 -10.69 5.06
C VAL A 31 -5.14 -10.82 4.42
N VAL A 32 -5.68 -9.72 3.90
CA VAL A 32 -6.97 -9.74 3.18
C VAL A 32 -6.88 -10.60 1.92
N ALA A 33 -5.78 -10.49 1.14
CA ALA A 33 -5.56 -11.29 -0.05
C ALA A 33 -5.48 -12.79 0.27
N TYR A 34 -4.78 -13.15 1.34
CA TYR A 34 -4.69 -14.53 1.81
C TYR A 34 -6.05 -15.11 2.18
N VAL A 35 -6.87 -14.36 2.92
CA VAL A 35 -8.23 -14.82 3.30
C VAL A 35 -9.15 -14.89 2.08
N ALA A 36 -9.07 -13.95 1.14
CA ALA A 36 -9.85 -13.97 -0.09
C ALA A 36 -9.53 -15.20 -0.95
N ASP A 37 -8.25 -15.56 -1.11
CA ASP A 37 -7.86 -16.79 -1.80
C ASP A 37 -8.36 -18.05 -1.06
N LEU A 38 -8.25 -18.08 0.26
CA LEU A 38 -8.74 -19.21 1.07
C LEU A 38 -10.24 -19.45 0.86
N LEU A 39 -11.03 -18.36 0.80
CA LEU A 39 -12.48 -18.40 0.59
C LEU A 39 -12.90 -18.45 -0.88
N LYS A 40 -11.94 -18.41 -1.81
CA LYS A 40 -12.18 -18.36 -3.26
C LYS A 40 -13.07 -17.19 -3.68
N VAL A 41 -12.90 -16.05 -3.02
CA VAL A 41 -13.58 -14.80 -3.36
C VAL A 41 -12.63 -13.96 -4.23
N PRO A 42 -13.03 -13.57 -5.47
CA PRO A 42 -12.23 -12.66 -6.27
C PRO A 42 -12.02 -11.33 -5.54
N ALA A 43 -10.78 -10.85 -5.50
CA ALA A 43 -10.42 -9.61 -4.85
C ALA A 43 -9.54 -8.75 -5.77
N ILE A 44 -9.83 -7.45 -5.79
CA ILE A 44 -9.02 -6.43 -6.46
C ILE A 44 -8.56 -5.47 -5.37
N PHE A 45 -7.25 -5.21 -5.32
CA PHE A 45 -6.65 -4.25 -4.39
C PHE A 45 -6.27 -3.00 -5.15
N VAL A 46 -6.78 -1.86 -4.70
CA VAL A 46 -6.44 -0.54 -5.24
C VAL A 46 -5.74 0.22 -4.14
N LYS A 47 -4.52 0.69 -4.44
CA LYS A 47 -3.69 1.46 -3.51
C LYS A 47 -3.14 2.69 -4.21
N VAL A 48 -3.06 3.77 -3.47
CA VAL A 48 -2.32 4.98 -3.86
C VAL A 48 -1.05 5.08 -3.03
N VAL A 49 0.02 5.61 -3.63
CA VAL A 49 1.29 5.84 -2.95
C VAL A 49 1.17 7.12 -2.12
N THR A 50 1.32 7.00 -0.80
CA THR A 50 1.28 8.13 0.15
C THR A 50 2.65 8.74 0.41
N ASP A 51 3.71 7.94 0.27
CA ASP A 51 5.08 8.27 0.64
C ASP A 51 6.06 7.30 -0.05
N PHE A 52 7.31 7.73 -0.21
CA PHE A 52 8.39 6.91 -0.75
C PHE A 52 9.33 6.46 0.38
N ILE A 53 9.63 5.16 0.38
CA ILE A 53 10.49 4.54 1.41
C ILE A 53 11.96 4.94 1.22
N ASP A 54 12.36 5.18 -0.02
CA ASP A 54 13.70 5.58 -0.46
C ASP A 54 13.76 7.07 -0.88
N GLY A 55 12.75 7.85 -0.48
CA GLY A 55 12.67 9.28 -0.77
C GLY A 55 13.52 10.15 0.14
N ASP A 56 13.76 11.39 -0.27
CA ASP A 56 14.55 12.38 0.50
C ASP A 56 13.80 12.97 1.71
N LYS A 57 12.51 12.67 1.86
CA LYS A 57 11.63 13.21 2.91
C LYS A 57 11.39 12.17 4.00
N GLN A 58 11.10 12.63 5.22
CA GLN A 58 10.60 11.73 6.26
C GLN A 58 9.21 11.20 5.90
N THR A 59 9.04 9.89 6.00
CA THR A 59 7.84 9.11 5.68
C THR A 59 6.56 9.73 6.24
N VAL A 60 6.58 10.10 7.54
CA VAL A 60 5.41 10.68 8.23
C VAL A 60 4.97 12.01 7.61
N GLU A 61 5.93 12.87 7.26
CA GLU A 61 5.63 14.20 6.76
C GLU A 61 5.17 14.15 5.30
N GLU A 62 5.78 13.30 4.48
CA GLU A 62 5.31 13.06 3.12
C GLU A 62 3.91 12.43 3.10
N PHE A 63 3.69 11.40 3.92
CA PHE A 63 2.37 10.78 4.11
C PHE A 63 1.31 11.84 4.43
N ARG A 64 1.56 12.70 5.44
CA ARG A 64 0.62 13.74 5.86
C ARG A 64 0.35 14.77 4.78
N GLN A 65 1.38 15.19 4.04
CA GLN A 65 1.25 16.15 2.94
C GLN A 65 0.40 15.59 1.80
N ASN A 66 0.58 14.30 1.48
CA ASN A 66 -0.03 13.68 0.32
C ASN A 66 -1.44 13.14 0.60
N LEU A 67 -1.74 12.75 1.85
CA LEU A 67 -2.93 11.98 2.23
C LEU A 67 -4.22 12.51 1.62
N THR A 68 -4.49 13.82 1.74
CA THR A 68 -5.72 14.41 1.18
C THR A 68 -5.79 14.26 -0.33
N GLY A 69 -4.72 14.61 -1.05
CA GLY A 69 -4.70 14.58 -2.51
C GLY A 69 -4.81 13.16 -3.06
N VAL A 70 -4.07 12.22 -2.47
CA VAL A 70 -4.10 10.82 -2.92
C VAL A 70 -5.41 10.12 -2.56
N THR A 71 -6.07 10.52 -1.47
CA THR A 71 -7.41 10.01 -1.13
C THR A 71 -8.46 10.49 -2.15
N SER A 72 -8.41 11.76 -2.57
CA SER A 72 -9.30 12.25 -3.64
C SER A 72 -9.03 11.56 -4.98
N ALA A 73 -7.76 11.26 -5.30
CA ALA A 73 -7.43 10.50 -6.51
C ALA A 73 -7.95 9.06 -6.43
N LEU A 74 -7.83 8.42 -5.26
CA LEU A 74 -8.32 7.06 -5.04
C LEU A 74 -9.84 6.98 -5.24
N ASP A 75 -10.60 7.94 -4.72
CA ASP A 75 -12.07 8.01 -4.86
C ASP A 75 -12.50 8.00 -6.33
N LEU A 76 -11.90 8.88 -7.15
CA LEU A 76 -12.17 8.96 -8.59
C LEU A 76 -11.80 7.67 -9.33
N VAL A 77 -10.66 7.06 -9.01
CA VAL A 77 -10.20 5.83 -9.66
C VAL A 77 -11.12 4.66 -9.30
N VAL A 78 -11.56 4.56 -8.05
CA VAL A 78 -12.47 3.51 -7.61
C VAL A 78 -13.85 3.66 -8.26
N GLU A 79 -14.38 4.88 -8.36
CA GLU A 79 -15.64 5.15 -9.07
C GLU A 79 -15.56 4.69 -10.54
N GLN A 80 -14.46 5.00 -11.22
CA GLN A 80 -14.23 4.57 -12.60
C GLN A 80 -14.06 3.06 -12.73
N LEU A 81 -13.36 2.40 -11.80
CA LEU A 81 -13.17 0.95 -11.83
C LEU A 81 -14.50 0.22 -11.67
N ILE A 82 -15.31 0.62 -10.69
CA ILE A 82 -16.61 0.00 -10.41
C ILE A 82 -17.60 0.30 -11.53
N GLY A 83 -17.62 1.53 -12.06
CA GLY A 83 -18.52 1.91 -13.16
C GLY A 83 -18.24 1.19 -14.49
N ASN A 84 -17.05 0.58 -14.63
CA ASN A 84 -16.64 -0.17 -15.82
C ASN A 84 -16.66 -1.71 -15.60
N MET A 85 -17.08 -2.19 -14.43
CA MET A 85 -17.27 -3.61 -14.10
C MET A 85 -18.69 -4.08 -14.43
#